data_AF-A0A0Q9XB59-F1
#
_entry.id   AF-A0A0Q9XB59-F1
#
_cell.length_a   1.000
_cell.length_b   1.000
_cell.length_c   1.000
_cell.angle_alpha   90.00
_cell.angle_beta   90.00
_cell.angle_gamma   90.00
#
_symmetry.space_group_name_H-M   'P 1'
#
loop_
_entity.id
_entity.type
_entity.pdbx_description
1 polymer ?
#
loop_
_entity_poly.entity_id
_entity_poly.type
_entity_poly.pdbx_seq_one_letter_code
_entity_poly.pdbx_strand_id
1 'polypeptide(L)'
;MSWVEGICVFLLLLDLCWICCRMGNLLLASIIVCFSLGVFLLFAGSYSVIRYTDVYVVVRSFYTDNLWNYEIVYHCCGIDGPANYGNVSQKDVVPASCYRNQVETPTNLYRRGCLFATEDSWFWFVFANCYWFAFVLFFVNLITHWKLRKCLRNY
;
A
#
# COMPACT_ATOMS: atom_id res chain seq x y z
N MET A 1 -0.20 -0.25 10.96
CA MET A 1 1.14 -0.82 11.09
C MET A 1 0.97 -2.26 11.56
N SER A 2 1.44 -3.23 10.77
CA SER A 2 1.33 -4.64 11.13
C SER A 2 2.29 -5.00 12.26
N TRP A 3 1.97 -6.03 13.05
CA TRP A 3 2.86 -6.59 14.06
C TRP A 3 4.26 -6.98 13.52
N VAL A 4 4.34 -7.41 12.25
CA VAL A 4 5.61 -7.72 11.56
C VAL A 4 6.43 -6.45 11.34
N GLU A 5 5.82 -5.35 10.88
CA GLU A 5 6.49 -4.05 10.76
C GLU A 5 6.99 -3.54 12.11
N GLY A 6 6.20 -3.74 13.17
CA GLY A 6 6.60 -3.39 14.53
C GLY A 6 7.87 -4.12 14.97
N ILE A 7 7.95 -5.43 14.70
CA ILE A 7 9.14 -6.24 14.98
C ILE A 7 10.34 -5.78 14.14
N CYS A 8 10.15 -5.51 12.85
CA CYS A 8 11.21 -5.02 11.97
C CYS A 8 11.77 -3.66 12.42
N VAL A 9 10.92 -2.70 12.77
CA VAL A 9 11.34 -1.38 13.27
C VAL A 9 12.05 -1.49 14.62
N PHE A 10 11.58 -2.37 15.51
CA PHE A 10 12.23 -2.62 16.79
C PHE A 10 13.64 -3.20 16.61
N LEU A 11 13.80 -4.21 15.74
CA LEU A 11 15.11 -4.80 15.42
C LEU A 11 16.06 -3.77 14.80
N LEU A 12 15.55 -2.94 13.90
CA LEU A 12 16.29 -1.83 13.31
C LEU A 12 16.82 -0.85 14.36
N LEU A 13 15.97 -0.43 15.32
CA LEU A 13 16.35 0.52 16.36
C LEU A 13 17.40 -0.07 17.31
N LEU A 14 17.29 -1.36 17.65
CA LEU A 14 18.30 -2.05 18.44
C LEU A 14 19.65 -2.10 17.71
N ASP A 15 19.64 -2.36 16.40
CA ASP A 15 20.84 -2.41 15.59
C ASP A 15 21.50 -1.02 15.50
N LEU A 16 20.70 0.03 15.24
CA LEU A 16 21.15 1.43 15.23
C LEU A 16 21.81 1.83 16.56
N CYS A 17 21.15 1.51 17.68
CA CYS A 17 21.65 1.83 19.02
C CYS A 17 22.96 1.08 19.35
N TRP A 18 23.04 -0.20 18.96
CA TRP A 18 24.25 -1.00 19.16
C TRP A 18 25.45 -0.45 18.39
N ILE A 19 25.25 0.03 17.15
CA ILE A 19 26.32 0.54 16.28
C ILE A 19 26.79 1.92 16.78
N CYS A 20 25.86 2.82 17.13
CA CYS A 20 26.19 4.12 17.74
C CYS A 20 27.11 3.96 18.95
N CYS A 21 26.94 2.89 19.72
CA CYS A 21 27.73 2.62 20.90
C CYS A 21 29.07 1.89 20.63
N ARG A 22 29.31 1.31 19.43
CA ARG A 22 30.39 0.32 19.26
C ARG A 22 31.19 0.34 17.94
N MET A 23 30.79 1.04 16.88
CA MET A 23 31.52 1.04 15.59
C MET A 23 31.77 2.44 15.00
N GLY A 24 32.81 2.58 14.16
CA GLY A 24 33.29 3.85 13.60
C GLY A 24 32.44 4.48 12.48
N ASN A 25 32.68 5.76 12.22
CA ASN A 25 31.81 6.70 11.47
C ASN A 25 31.38 6.27 10.05
N LEU A 26 32.22 5.57 9.29
CA LEU A 26 31.91 5.18 7.89
C LEU A 26 30.93 4.02 7.78
N LEU A 27 30.98 3.08 8.73
CA LEU A 27 30.03 1.96 8.83
C LEU A 27 28.69 2.41 9.41
N LEU A 28 28.73 3.39 10.32
CA LEU A 28 27.54 4.04 10.85
C LEU A 28 26.74 4.71 9.71
N ALA A 29 27.42 5.41 8.80
CA ALA A 29 26.78 6.13 7.69
C ALA A 29 26.09 5.19 6.68
N SER A 30 26.72 4.08 6.27
CA SER A 30 26.11 3.16 5.31
C SER A 30 24.89 2.43 5.89
N ILE A 31 24.92 2.13 7.18
CA ILE A 31 23.82 1.44 7.87
C ILE A 31 22.63 2.38 8.11
N ILE A 32 22.87 3.65 8.43
CA ILE A 32 21.80 4.66 8.52
C ILE A 32 21.07 4.79 7.18
N VAL A 33 21.80 4.76 6.06
CA VAL A 33 21.21 4.79 4.72
C VAL A 33 20.37 3.53 4.46
N CYS A 34 20.87 2.33 4.76
CA CYS A 34 20.10 1.09 4.62
C CYS A 34 18.85 1.05 5.52
N PHE A 35 18.97 1.54 6.76
CA PHE A 35 17.87 1.66 7.72
C PHE A 35 16.78 2.59 7.18
N SER A 36 17.16 3.80 6.76
CA SER A 36 16.20 4.79 6.28
C SER A 36 15.49 4.32 5.01
N LEU A 37 16.21 3.66 4.11
CA LEU A 37 15.64 3.06 2.90
C LEU A 37 14.69 1.89 3.24
N GLY A 38 15.06 1.03 4.19
CA GLY A 38 14.23 -0.09 4.66
C GLY A 38 12.94 0.37 5.33
N VAL A 39 13.01 1.38 6.21
CA VAL A 39 11.82 2.00 6.84
C VAL A 39 10.91 2.62 5.80
N PHE A 40 11.48 3.37 4.84
CA PHE A 40 10.71 3.95 3.75
C PHE A 40 9.97 2.88 2.94
N LEU A 41 10.65 1.78 2.56
CA LEU A 41 10.05 0.67 1.82
C LEU A 41 8.96 -0.05 2.62
N LEU A 42 9.09 -0.16 3.94
CA LEU A 42 8.05 -0.72 4.80
C LEU A 42 6.80 0.16 4.83
N PHE A 43 6.94 1.46 5.08
CA PHE A 43 5.80 2.39 5.07
C PHE A 43 5.12 2.45 3.70
N ALA A 44 5.92 2.47 2.64
CA ALA A 44 5.45 2.36 1.28
C ALA A 44 4.60 1.09 1.10
N GLY A 45 5.15 -0.09 1.42
CA GLY A 45 4.41 -1.35 1.38
C GLY A 45 3.13 -1.36 2.21
N SER A 46 3.12 -0.81 3.44
CA SER A 46 1.90 -0.77 4.27
C SER A 46 0.80 0.08 3.65
N TYR A 47 1.17 1.24 3.10
CA TYR A 47 0.24 2.05 2.33
C TYR A 47 -0.27 1.29 1.11
N SER A 48 0.59 0.42 0.55
CA SER A 48 0.30 -0.47 -0.57
C SER A 48 -0.82 -1.50 -0.27
N VAL A 49 -0.81 -2.06 0.93
CA VAL A 49 -1.81 -3.08 1.30
C VAL A 49 -3.18 -2.42 1.50
N ILE A 50 -3.22 -1.20 2.06
CA ILE A 50 -4.47 -0.49 2.38
C ILE A 50 -5.32 -0.23 1.13
N ARG A 51 -4.75 0.15 -0.02
CA ARG A 51 -5.58 0.36 -1.23
C ARG A 51 -5.90 -0.93 -1.97
N TYR A 52 -5.09 -1.99 -1.83
CA TYR A 52 -5.51 -3.31 -2.32
C TYR A 52 -6.74 -3.83 -1.56
N THR A 53 -6.81 -3.57 -0.25
CA THR A 53 -8.04 -3.81 0.51
C THR A 53 -9.20 -2.97 0.00
N ASP A 54 -8.99 -1.73 -0.48
CA ASP A 54 -10.06 -0.94 -1.10
C ASP A 54 -10.64 -1.62 -2.34
N VAL A 55 -9.81 -2.24 -3.21
CA VAL A 55 -10.29 -3.00 -4.39
C VAL A 55 -11.18 -4.17 -3.97
N TYR A 56 -10.74 -4.98 -3.00
CA TYR A 56 -11.53 -6.08 -2.48
C TYR A 56 -12.83 -5.60 -1.83
N VAL A 57 -12.78 -4.48 -1.09
CA VAL A 57 -13.95 -3.87 -0.46
C VAL A 57 -14.93 -3.34 -1.50
N VAL A 58 -14.48 -2.77 -2.61
CA VAL A 58 -15.35 -2.34 -3.72
C VAL A 58 -16.10 -3.53 -4.31
N VAL A 59 -15.40 -4.61 -4.67
CA VAL A 59 -16.04 -5.81 -5.23
C VAL A 59 -17.02 -6.43 -4.24
N ARG A 60 -16.61 -6.61 -2.97
CA ARG A 60 -17.48 -7.16 -1.94
C ARG A 60 -18.70 -6.27 -1.69
N SER A 61 -18.50 -4.96 -1.56
CA SER A 61 -19.57 -4.00 -1.32
C SER A 61 -20.59 -3.95 -2.45
N PHE A 62 -20.14 -4.14 -3.70
CA PHE A 62 -21.03 -4.26 -4.86
C PHE A 62 -21.96 -5.47 -4.73
N TYR A 63 -21.44 -6.65 -4.38
CA TYR A 63 -22.27 -7.86 -4.21
C TYR A 63 -23.13 -7.87 -2.94
N THR A 64 -22.87 -6.98 -1.99
CA THR A 64 -23.68 -6.80 -0.77
C THR A 64 -24.56 -5.55 -0.78
N ASP A 65 -24.77 -4.94 -1.95
CA ASP A 65 -25.59 -3.73 -2.18
C ASP A 65 -25.20 -2.51 -1.32
N ASN A 66 -23.93 -2.42 -0.90
CA ASN A 66 -23.43 -1.36 -0.02
C ASN A 66 -22.39 -0.43 -0.69
N LEU A 67 -22.34 -0.41 -2.02
CA LEU A 67 -21.35 0.38 -2.76
C LEU A 67 -21.65 1.89 -2.81
N TRP A 68 -22.89 2.30 -2.56
CA TRP A 68 -23.36 3.70 -2.60
C TRP A 68 -22.44 4.71 -1.90
N ASN A 69 -21.92 4.41 -0.70
CA ASN A 69 -21.00 5.28 0.02
C ASN A 69 -19.67 5.48 -0.74
N TYR A 70 -19.14 4.41 -1.35
CA TYR A 70 -17.92 4.49 -2.14
C TYR A 70 -18.12 5.30 -3.43
N GLU A 71 -19.27 5.11 -4.09
CA GLU A 71 -19.62 5.84 -5.31
C GLU A 71 -19.73 7.35 -5.09
N ILE A 72 -20.34 7.75 -3.97
CA ILE A 72 -20.47 9.16 -3.58
C ILE A 72 -19.10 9.77 -3.28
N VAL A 73 -18.27 9.08 -2.48
CA VAL A 73 -16.97 9.60 -2.01
C VAL A 73 -15.94 9.67 -3.13
N TYR A 74 -15.87 8.63 -3.98
CA TYR A 74 -14.86 8.50 -5.02
C TYR A 74 -15.35 8.92 -6.40
N HIS A 75 -16.58 9.42 -6.51
CA HIS A 75 -17.17 9.90 -7.76
C HIS A 75 -17.05 8.87 -8.89
N CYS A 76 -17.43 7.64 -8.58
CA CYS A 76 -17.35 6.46 -9.44
C CYS A 76 -18.70 5.75 -9.49
N CYS A 77 -18.87 4.79 -10.39
CA CYS A 77 -20.09 4.01 -10.49
C CYS A 77 -19.80 2.55 -10.86
N GLY A 78 -20.35 1.62 -10.09
CA GLY A 78 -20.19 0.18 -10.32
C GLY A 78 -18.74 -0.29 -10.19
N ILE A 79 -18.49 -1.58 -10.46
CA ILE A 79 -17.12 -2.13 -10.41
C ILE A 79 -16.28 -1.53 -11.54
N ASP A 80 -16.67 -1.82 -12.80
CA ASP A 80 -15.95 -1.39 -13.99
C ASP A 80 -16.57 -0.14 -14.64
N GLY A 81 -17.85 0.10 -14.35
CA GLY A 81 -18.59 1.27 -14.78
C GLY A 81 -20.09 1.14 -14.51
N PRO A 82 -20.90 2.10 -14.98
CA PRO A 82 -22.35 2.09 -14.79
C PRO A 82 -23.07 0.94 -15.48
N ALA A 83 -22.43 0.28 -16.46
CA ALA A 83 -22.97 -0.90 -17.13
C ALA A 83 -23.07 -2.13 -16.21
N ASN A 84 -22.31 -2.17 -15.11
CA ASN A 84 -22.38 -3.27 -14.12
C ASN A 84 -23.76 -3.34 -13.45
N TYR A 85 -24.48 -2.22 -13.39
CA TYR A 85 -25.83 -2.17 -12.85
C TYR A 85 -26.90 -2.61 -13.85
N GLY A 86 -26.56 -2.92 -15.11
CA GLY A 86 -27.53 -3.35 -16.13
C GLY A 86 -27.65 -2.35 -17.28
N ASN A 87 -28.78 -2.36 -17.98
CA ASN A 87 -28.94 -1.60 -19.22
C ASN A 87 -29.13 -0.10 -18.93
N VAL A 88 -28.02 0.64 -18.94
CA VAL A 88 -27.89 2.10 -18.65
C VAL A 88 -28.84 2.98 -19.49
N SER A 89 -29.41 2.42 -20.56
CA SER A 89 -30.36 3.05 -21.48
C SER A 89 -31.79 3.11 -20.93
N GLN A 90 -32.13 2.27 -19.95
CA GLN A 90 -33.41 2.28 -19.25
C GLN A 90 -33.17 2.81 -17.83
N LYS A 91 -34.03 3.72 -17.40
CA LYS A 91 -33.89 4.55 -16.19
C LYS A 91 -33.87 3.77 -14.86
N ASP A 92 -33.99 2.45 -14.90
CA ASP A 92 -34.43 1.64 -13.76
C ASP A 92 -33.38 0.70 -13.16
N VAL A 93 -32.08 0.93 -13.33
CA VAL A 93 -31.10 0.01 -12.71
C VAL A 93 -29.84 0.65 -12.09
N VAL A 94 -29.54 1.92 -12.38
CA VAL A 94 -28.34 2.58 -11.82
C VAL A 94 -28.71 3.43 -10.59
N PRO A 95 -28.06 3.25 -9.43
CA PRO A 95 -28.41 3.97 -8.21
C PRO A 95 -28.08 5.47 -8.29
N ALA A 96 -28.83 6.29 -7.55
CA ALA A 96 -28.63 7.74 -7.48
C ALA A 96 -27.21 8.15 -7.02
N SER A 97 -26.51 7.29 -6.28
CA SER A 97 -25.12 7.46 -5.86
C SER A 97 -24.13 7.59 -7.02
N CYS A 98 -24.45 7.01 -8.18
CA CYS A 98 -23.66 7.11 -9.40
C CYS A 98 -23.81 8.45 -10.14
N TYR A 99 -24.71 9.33 -9.71
CA TYR A 99 -24.97 10.60 -10.36
C TYR A 99 -24.43 11.77 -9.53
N ARG A 100 -23.81 12.72 -10.22
CA ARG A 100 -23.39 13.99 -9.63
C ARG A 100 -24.61 14.70 -9.02
N ASN A 101 -24.46 15.12 -7.77
CA ASN A 101 -25.53 15.72 -6.96
C ASN A 101 -26.80 14.84 -6.83
N GLN A 102 -26.69 13.53 -7.07
CA GLN A 102 -27.82 12.58 -7.04
C GLN A 102 -28.96 12.96 -8.00
N VAL A 103 -28.63 13.68 -9.07
CA VAL A 103 -29.59 14.06 -10.11
C VAL A 103 -29.48 13.08 -11.27
N GLU A 104 -30.46 12.19 -11.39
CA GLU A 104 -30.58 11.09 -12.39
C GLU A 104 -30.68 11.61 -13.84
N THR A 105 -29.55 12.13 -14.32
CA THR A 105 -29.40 12.63 -15.68
C THR A 105 -28.16 12.00 -16.29
N PRO A 106 -28.20 11.57 -17.56
CA PRO A 106 -27.07 10.91 -18.21
C PRO A 106 -25.82 11.79 -18.30
N THR A 107 -25.98 13.11 -18.20
CA THR A 107 -24.89 14.10 -18.11
C THR A 107 -24.16 14.06 -16.77
N ASN A 108 -24.84 13.67 -15.70
CA ASN A 108 -24.29 13.62 -14.34
C ASN A 108 -23.79 12.23 -13.96
N LEU A 109 -23.99 11.22 -14.82
CA LEU A 109 -23.58 9.85 -14.55
C LEU A 109 -22.05 9.71 -14.55
N TYR A 110 -21.49 9.19 -13.47
CA TYR A 110 -20.07 8.82 -13.43
C TYR A 110 -19.81 7.65 -14.38
N ARG A 111 -18.91 7.86 -15.35
CA ARG A 111 -18.53 6.84 -16.33
C ARG A 111 -17.37 5.96 -15.88
N ARG A 112 -16.63 6.39 -14.85
CA ARG A 112 -15.47 5.68 -14.30
C ARG A 112 -15.94 4.61 -13.31
N GLY A 113 -15.49 3.37 -13.49
CA GLY A 113 -15.70 2.30 -12.51
C GLY A 113 -14.97 2.57 -11.20
N CYS A 114 -15.53 2.11 -10.09
CA CYS A 114 -14.93 2.26 -8.76
C CYS A 114 -13.64 1.46 -8.61
N LEU A 115 -13.46 0.38 -9.39
CA LEU A 115 -12.18 -0.31 -9.50
C LEU A 115 -11.11 0.63 -10.08
N PHE A 116 -11.44 1.27 -11.19
CA PHE A 116 -10.56 2.19 -11.90
C PHE A 116 -10.37 3.52 -11.17
N ALA A 117 -11.30 3.92 -10.31
CA ALA A 117 -11.15 5.05 -9.40
C ALA A 117 -9.98 4.85 -8.42
N THR A 118 -9.65 3.60 -8.12
CA THR A 118 -8.52 3.21 -7.27
C THR A 118 -7.23 2.88 -8.03
N GLU A 119 -7.25 2.90 -9.37
CA GLU A 119 -6.13 2.43 -10.19
C GLU A 119 -4.97 3.41 -10.29
N ASP A 120 -3.90 3.10 -9.55
CA ASP A 120 -2.52 3.18 -10.05
C ASP A 120 -1.96 1.75 -10.09
N SER A 121 -2.48 0.89 -10.98
CA SER A 121 -2.17 -0.55 -11.02
C SER A 121 -0.67 -0.88 -11.15
N TRP A 122 0.11 -0.05 -11.84
CA TRP A 122 1.58 -0.14 -11.89
C TRP A 122 2.26 0.19 -10.56
N PHE A 123 1.75 1.20 -9.85
CA PHE A 123 2.27 1.63 -8.54
C PHE A 123 2.10 0.53 -7.49
N TRP A 124 0.95 -0.15 -7.47
CA TRP A 124 0.65 -1.22 -6.51
C TRP A 124 1.49 -2.48 -6.75
N PHE A 125 1.81 -2.80 -8.01
CA PHE A 125 2.75 -3.88 -8.33
C PHE A 125 4.16 -3.58 -7.82
N VAL A 126 4.68 -2.37 -8.07
CA VAL A 126 6.01 -1.95 -7.58
C VAL A 126 6.05 -1.97 -6.04
N PHE A 127 4.97 -1.51 -5.40
CA PHE A 127 4.89 -1.41 -3.95
C PHE A 127 4.66 -2.76 -3.23
N ALA A 128 3.93 -3.71 -3.82
CA ALA A 128 3.80 -5.06 -3.26
C ALA A 128 5.16 -5.79 -3.18
N ASN A 129 6.09 -5.41 -4.07
CA ASN A 129 7.46 -5.90 -4.05
C ASN A 129 8.37 -5.15 -3.05
N CYS A 130 7.99 -3.96 -2.56
CA CYS A 130 8.80 -3.20 -1.59
C CYS A 130 9.03 -3.96 -0.27
N TYR A 131 8.07 -4.77 0.19
CA TYR A 131 8.28 -5.63 1.35
C TYR A 131 9.41 -6.65 1.12
N TRP A 132 9.42 -7.31 -0.05
CA TRP A 132 10.47 -8.27 -0.40
C TRP A 132 11.84 -7.60 -0.48
N PHE A 133 11.92 -6.42 -1.09
CA PHE A 133 13.16 -5.64 -1.14
C PHE A 133 13.62 -5.20 0.25
N ALA A 134 12.71 -4.76 1.12
CA ALA A 134 13.03 -4.44 2.51
C ALA A 134 13.61 -5.68 3.21
N PHE A 135 12.94 -6.83 3.13
CA PHE A 135 13.42 -8.08 3.74
C PHE A 135 14.82 -8.50 3.25
N VAL A 136 15.10 -8.37 1.95
CA VAL A 136 16.44 -8.66 1.40
C VAL A 136 17.48 -7.71 1.97
N LEU A 137 17.20 -6.40 2.02
CA LEU A 137 18.11 -5.41 2.59
C LEU A 137 18.39 -5.67 4.07
N PHE A 138 17.36 -6.05 4.83
CA PHE A 138 17.49 -6.48 6.22
C PHE A 138 18.44 -7.67 6.38
N PHE A 139 18.24 -8.71 5.57
CA PHE A 139 19.07 -9.92 5.63
C PHE A 139 20.53 -9.64 5.27
N VAL A 140 20.76 -8.84 4.21
CA VAL A 140 22.11 -8.43 3.80
C VAL A 140 22.77 -7.62 4.91
N ASN A 141 22.05 -6.71 5.56
CA ASN A 141 22.58 -5.92 6.66
C ASN A 141 22.98 -6.82 7.86
N LEU A 142 22.13 -7.78 8.22
CA LEU A 142 22.39 -8.73 9.31
C LEU A 142 23.61 -9.63 9.04
N ILE A 143 23.75 -10.13 7.82
CA ILE A 143 24.92 -10.92 7.38
C ILE A 143 26.19 -10.08 7.46
N THR A 144 26.11 -8.83 7.00
CA THR A 144 27.24 -7.90 7.03
C THR A 144 27.67 -7.65 8.47
N HIS A 145 26.72 -7.42 9.39
CA HIS A 145 26.95 -7.31 10.83
C HIS A 145 27.62 -8.55 11.42
N TRP A 146 27.14 -9.75 11.09
CA TRP A 146 27.72 -10.99 11.59
C TRP A 146 29.17 -11.18 11.14
N LYS A 147 29.46 -10.94 9.85
CA LYS A 147 30.81 -11.02 9.31
C LYS A 147 31.74 -9.99 9.95
N LEU A 148 31.29 -8.75 10.11
CA LEU A 148 32.10 -7.68 10.70
C LEU A 148 32.42 -7.96 12.16
N ARG A 149 31.44 -8.45 12.94
CA ARG A 149 31.63 -8.85 14.33
C ARG A 149 32.66 -9.97 14.46
N LYS A 150 32.67 -10.93 13.51
CA LYS A 150 33.66 -12.01 13.49
C LYS A 150 35.07 -11.47 13.20
N CYS A 151 35.21 -10.53 12.27
CA CYS A 151 36.48 -9.87 11.98
C CYS A 151 37.01 -9.06 13.17
N LEU A 152 36.16 -8.26 13.83
CA LEU A 152 36.55 -7.44 14.98
C LEU A 152 36.85 -8.24 16.25
N ARG A 153 36.32 -9.46 16.40
CA ARG A 153 36.62 -10.34 17.55
C ARG A 153 37.93 -11.11 17.38
N ASN A 154 38.43 -11.22 16.15
CA ASN A 154 39.69 -11.89 15.82
C ASN A 154 40.90 -10.95 15.84
N TYR A 155 40.68 -9.66 16.12
CA TYR A 155 41.69 -8.66 16.43
C TYR A 155 41.66 -8.37 17.94
#